data_AF-A0A529LZL3-F1
#
_entry.id   AF-A0A529LZL3-F1
#
_cell.length_a   1.000
_cell.length_b   1.000
_cell.length_c   1.000
_cell.angle_alpha   90.00
_cell.angle_beta   90.00
_cell.angle_gamma   90.00
#
_symmetry.space_group_name_H-M   'P 1'
#
loop_
_entity.id
_entity.type
_entity.pdbx_description
1 polymer ?
#
loop_
_entity_poly.entity_id
_entity_poly.type
_entity_poly.pdbx_seq_one_letter_code
_entity_poly.pdbx_strand_id
1 'polypeptide(L)'
;MNMHAQPQRTPAETALIDAFGDRLSLLPGDGAVMLKRDDAIETIKHGLPTRRVESWHYTDLRRLLNTVPDFDPAAMAKAIAPIVDSST
;
A
#
# COMPACT_ATOMS: atom_id res chain seq x y z
N MET A 1 26.50 -17.43 14.14
CA MET A 1 25.19 -17.58 13.49
C MET A 1 24.46 -16.25 13.59
N ASN A 2 24.32 -15.50 12.49
CA ASN A 2 23.53 -14.26 12.48
C ASN A 2 22.11 -14.59 12.05
N MET A 3 21.20 -14.71 13.02
CA MET A 3 19.77 -14.79 12.74
C MET A 3 19.31 -13.43 12.23
N HIS A 4 19.03 -13.33 10.93
CA HIS A 4 18.33 -12.17 10.38
C HIS A 4 16.86 -12.33 10.73
N ALA A 5 16.48 -11.88 11.93
CA ALA A 5 15.07 -11.78 12.29
C ALA A 5 14.40 -10.82 11.31
N GLN A 6 13.42 -11.32 10.54
CA GLN A 6 12.59 -10.44 9.75
C GLN A 6 11.89 -9.45 10.72
N PRO A 7 11.91 -8.15 10.43
CA PRO A 7 11.22 -7.18 11.28
C PRO A 7 9.76 -7.58 11.44
N GLN A 8 9.26 -7.58 12.69
CA GLN A 8 7.85 -7.85 12.95
C GLN A 8 6.99 -6.80 12.25
N ARG A 9 6.01 -7.26 11.47
CA ARG A 9 5.05 -6.40 10.77
C ARG A 9 4.18 -5.63 11.75
N THR A 10 3.89 -4.37 11.43
CA THR A 10 2.92 -3.56 12.17
C THR A 10 1.49 -3.98 11.82
N PRO A 11 0.48 -3.64 12.65
CA PRO A 11 -0.92 -3.90 12.31
C PRO A 11 -1.35 -3.28 10.98
N ALA A 12 -0.88 -2.07 10.66
CA ALA A 12 -1.15 -1.41 9.40
C ALA A 12 -0.51 -2.14 8.19
N GLU A 13 0.73 -2.62 8.33
CA GLU A 13 1.39 -3.42 7.28
C GLU A 13 0.63 -4.70 6.99
N THR A 14 0.24 -5.44 8.04
CA THR A 14 -0.59 -6.64 7.90
C THR A 14 -1.92 -6.32 7.23
N ALA A 15 -2.62 -5.28 7.69
CA ALA A 15 -3.89 -4.87 7.12
C ALA A 15 -3.80 -4.52 5.63
N LEU A 16 -2.72 -3.85 5.18
CA LEU A 16 -2.50 -3.57 3.74
C LEU A 16 -2.30 -4.85 2.92
N ILE A 17 -1.54 -5.80 3.45
CA ILE A 17 -1.22 -7.06 2.76
C ILE A 17 -2.49 -7.91 2.62
N ASP A 18 -3.24 -8.07 3.70
CA ASP A 18 -4.48 -8.86 3.72
C ASP A 18 -5.54 -8.20 2.83
N ALA A 19 -5.71 -6.88 2.97
CA ALA A 19 -6.59 -6.07 2.13
C ALA A 19 -6.35 -6.27 0.63
N PHE A 20 -5.08 -6.29 0.22
CA PHE A 20 -4.70 -6.50 -1.16
C PHE A 20 -4.95 -7.93 -1.61
N GLY A 21 -4.56 -8.92 -0.81
CA GLY A 21 -4.76 -10.34 -1.09
C GLY A 21 -6.23 -10.69 -1.34
N ASP A 22 -7.13 -10.16 -0.50
CA ASP A 22 -8.57 -10.45 -0.58
C ASP A 22 -9.24 -9.89 -1.84
N ARG A 23 -8.65 -8.87 -2.47
CA ARG A 23 -9.34 -8.04 -3.47
C ARG A 23 -8.56 -7.82 -4.76
N LEU A 24 -7.36 -8.37 -4.91
CA LEU A 24 -6.52 -8.18 -6.11
C LEU A 24 -7.29 -8.39 -7.43
N SER A 25 -8.12 -9.44 -7.50
CA SER A 25 -8.92 -9.76 -8.69
C SER A 25 -10.03 -8.75 -9.01
N LEU A 26 -10.37 -7.88 -8.06
CA LEU A 26 -11.43 -6.86 -8.19
C LEU A 26 -10.86 -5.48 -8.51
N LEU A 27 -9.53 -5.29 -8.43
CA LEU A 27 -8.91 -3.99 -8.67
C LEU A 27 -8.87 -3.66 -10.17
N PRO A 28 -9.33 -2.47 -10.59
CA PRO A 28 -9.34 -2.09 -12.00
C PRO A 28 -7.92 -1.86 -12.51
N GLY A 29 -7.63 -2.17 -13.78
CA GLY A 29 -6.34 -1.89 -14.40
C GLY A 29 -5.98 -2.91 -15.49
N ASP A 30 -4.98 -2.56 -16.29
CA ASP A 30 -4.38 -3.47 -17.28
C ASP A 30 -3.23 -4.29 -16.67
N GLY A 31 -2.61 -5.14 -17.49
CA GLY A 31 -1.48 -5.98 -17.05
C GLY A 31 -0.28 -5.18 -16.51
N ALA A 32 -0.02 -3.97 -17.03
CA ALA A 32 1.07 -3.13 -16.54
C ALA A 32 0.77 -2.56 -15.14
N VAL A 33 -0.50 -2.19 -14.89
CA VAL A 33 -0.96 -1.78 -13.55
C VAL A 33 -0.90 -2.95 -12.56
N MET A 34 -1.25 -4.16 -12.99
CA MET A 34 -1.16 -5.36 -12.14
C MET A 34 0.28 -5.62 -11.68
N LEU A 35 1.27 -5.55 -12.58
CA LEU A 35 2.68 -5.72 -12.23
C LEU A 35 3.15 -4.69 -11.20
N LYS A 36 2.81 -3.41 -11.41
CA LYS A 36 3.18 -2.33 -10.46
C LYS A 36 2.58 -2.53 -9.07
N ARG A 37 1.36 -3.10 -8.99
CA ARG A 37 0.72 -3.40 -7.71
C ARG A 37 1.40 -4.56 -7.00
N ASP A 38 1.81 -5.59 -7.75
CA ASP A 38 2.56 -6.72 -7.21
C ASP A 38 3.91 -6.26 -6.64
N ASP A 39 4.67 -5.47 -7.41
CA ASP A 39 5.93 -4.88 -6.95
C ASP A 39 5.75 -4.03 -5.67
N ALA A 40 4.65 -3.27 -5.61
CA ALA A 40 4.33 -2.44 -4.45
C ALA A 40 4.00 -3.28 -3.22
N ILE A 41 3.22 -4.36 -3.36
CA ILE A 41 2.87 -5.21 -2.21
C ILE A 41 4.07 -6.02 -1.72
N GLU A 42 4.94 -6.48 -2.62
CA GLU A 42 6.20 -7.14 -2.25
C GLU A 42 7.10 -6.19 -1.45
N THR A 43 7.15 -4.92 -1.83
CA THR A 43 7.87 -3.90 -1.05
C THR A 43 7.28 -3.73 0.35
N ILE A 44 5.94 -3.66 0.48
CA ILE A 44 5.26 -3.53 1.78
C ILE A 44 5.48 -4.78 2.65
N LYS A 45 5.61 -5.97 2.07
CA LYS A 45 5.93 -7.21 2.81
C LYS A 45 7.26 -7.14 3.54
N HIS A 46 8.20 -6.28 3.10
CA HIS A 46 9.47 -5.97 3.76
C HIS A 46 9.37 -4.84 4.81
N GLY A 47 8.20 -4.22 4.94
CA GLY A 47 7.91 -3.14 5.88
C GLY A 47 7.68 -1.79 5.20
N LEU A 48 6.91 -0.94 5.86
CA LEU A 48 6.73 0.44 5.42
C LEU A 48 8.04 1.23 5.55
N PRO A 49 8.24 2.23 4.69
CA PRO A 49 9.46 3.02 4.70
C PRO A 49 9.60 3.81 6.00
N THR A 50 10.87 3.93 6.41
CA THR A 50 11.30 4.67 7.60
C THR A 50 12.32 5.72 7.18
N ARG A 51 12.72 6.61 8.10
CA ARG A 51 13.77 7.62 7.85
C ARG A 51 15.15 7.05 7.48
N ARG A 52 15.35 5.72 7.59
CA ARG A 52 16.58 5.05 7.16
C ARG A 52 16.71 4.95 5.63
N VAL A 53 15.60 5.08 4.91
CA VAL A 53 15.60 5.13 3.45
C VAL A 53 15.79 6.59 3.04
N GLU A 54 16.78 6.88 2.20
CA GLU A 54 17.14 8.25 1.79
C GLU A 54 15.94 9.04 1.24
N SER A 55 15.10 8.42 0.40
CA SER A 55 13.89 9.06 -0.15
C SER A 55 12.80 9.36 0.89
N TRP A 56 12.94 8.84 2.11
CA TRP A 56 12.01 9.01 3.24
C TRP A 56 12.65 9.71 4.44
N HIS A 57 13.81 10.35 4.26
CA HIS A 57 14.56 10.99 5.34
C HIS A 57 13.71 11.92 6.23
N TYR A 58 12.75 12.62 5.61
CA TYR A 58 11.90 13.59 6.28
C TYR A 58 10.52 13.04 6.70
N THR A 59 10.16 11.79 6.35
CA THR A 59 8.84 11.21 6.65
C THR A 59 8.97 9.75 7.07
N ASP A 60 8.51 9.43 8.28
CA ASP A 60 8.49 8.05 8.76
C ASP A 60 7.09 7.46 8.56
N LEU A 61 6.83 6.87 7.40
CA LEU A 61 5.50 6.35 7.09
C LEU A 61 5.11 5.21 8.03
N ARG A 62 6.05 4.31 8.33
CA ARG A 62 5.81 3.19 9.24
C ARG A 62 5.36 3.66 10.62
N ARG A 63 5.94 4.74 11.14
CA ARG A 63 5.54 5.34 12.43
C ARG A 63 4.23 6.14 12.33
N LEU A 64 3.97 6.78 11.19
CA LEU A 64 2.79 7.64 11.01
C LEU A 64 1.51 6.83 10.73
N LEU A 65 1.63 5.71 10.00
CA LEU A 65 0.50 4.87 9.62
C LEU A 65 0.27 3.76 10.67
N ASN A 66 -0.57 4.04 11.66
CA ASN A 66 -0.86 3.10 12.75
C ASN A 66 -1.97 2.10 12.41
N THR A 67 -2.97 2.53 11.63
CA THR A 67 -4.15 1.74 11.29
C THR A 67 -4.54 1.93 9.83
N VAL A 68 -5.17 0.92 9.27
CA VAL A 68 -5.80 0.97 7.95
C VAL A 68 -7.25 0.54 8.15
N PRO A 69 -8.24 1.37 7.76
CA PRO A 69 -9.64 1.00 7.89
C PRO A 69 -9.97 -0.24 7.05
N ASP A 70 -10.92 -1.02 7.54
CA ASP A 70 -11.48 -2.14 6.78
C ASP A 70 -12.15 -1.63 5.50
N PHE A 71 -12.25 -2.53 4.52
CA PHE A 71 -12.97 -2.23 3.29
C PHE A 71 -14.46 -2.12 3.55
N ASP A 72 -15.03 -1.00 3.14
CA ASP A 72 -16.48 -0.81 3.08
C ASP A 72 -16.94 -0.83 1.61
N PRO A 73 -17.65 -1.89 1.15
CA PRO A 73 -18.18 -1.95 -0.21
C PRO A 73 -19.27 -0.90 -0.48
N ALA A 74 -19.89 -0.34 0.57
CA ALA A 74 -20.84 0.76 0.44
C ALA A 74 -20.16 2.13 0.35
N ALA A 75 -18.87 2.22 0.70
CA ALA A 75 -18.08 3.44 0.55
C ALA A 75 -17.72 3.67 -0.92
N MET A 76 -18.60 4.37 -1.64
CA MET A 76 -18.31 4.81 -3.00
C MET A 76 -17.52 6.13 -2.96
N ALA A 77 -16.35 6.12 -3.59
CA ALA A 77 -15.62 7.37 -3.84
C ALA A 77 -16.49 8.26 -4.74
N LYS A 78 -16.76 9.49 -4.29
CA LYS A 78 -17.46 10.48 -5.12
C LYS A 78 -16.55 10.81 -6.30
N ALA A 79 -17.02 10.53 -7.53
CA ALA A 79 -16.33 10.97 -8.72
C ALA A 79 -16.15 12.50 -8.69
N ILE A 80 -14.91 12.94 -8.81
CA ILE A 80 -14.54 14.36 -8.87
C ILE A 80 -14.26 14.68 -10.34
N ALA A 81 -14.65 15.86 -10.79
CA ALA A 81 -14.35 16.29 -12.15
C ALA A 81 -12.82 16.22 -12.40
N PRO A 82 -12.38 15.76 -13.58
CA PRO A 82 -10.97 15.77 -13.94
C PRO A 82 -10.36 17.16 -13.75
N ILE A 83 -9.13 17.21 -13.22
CA ILE A 83 -8.39 18.47 -13.10
C ILE A 83 -8.01 19.01 -14.49
N VAL A 84 -7.84 18.11 -15.47
CA VAL A 84 -7.48 18.44 -16.85
C VAL A 84 -8.60 17.98 -17.77
N ASP A 85 -9.17 18.90 -18.53
CA ASP A 85 -10.19 18.61 -19.54
C ASP A 85 -9.69 17.52 -20.50
N SER A 86 -10.51 16.49 -20.72
CA SER A 86 -10.22 15.32 -21.57
C SER A 86 -9.30 14.23 -21.00
N SER A 87 -9.00 14.25 -19.70
CA SER A 87 -8.36 13.09 -19.03
C SER A 87 -9.43 12.11 -18.59
N THR A 88 -9.65 11.06 -19.38
CA THR A 88 -10.43 9.87 -18.99
C THR A 88 -9.55 8.82 -18.36
#